data_AF-A0A368VSR0-F1
#
_entry.id   AF-A0A368VSR0-F1
#
_cell.length_a   1.000
_cell.length_b   1.000
_cell.length_c   1.000
_cell.angle_alpha   90.00
_cell.angle_beta   90.00
_cell.angle_gamma   90.00
#
_symmetry.space_group_name_H-M   'P 1'
#
loop_
_entity.id
_entity.type
_entity.pdbx_description
1 polymer ?
#
loop_
_entity_poly.entity_id
_entity_poly.type
_entity_poly.pdbx_seq_one_letter_code
_entity_poly.pdbx_strand_id
1 'polypeptide(L)'
;MTSPGQHSSNAPVPDSGGSAGVGGSQERNPTEQAIEQALARLDNLADIPVSEHVERFDAVHTALTEALSTAENMLSGPSSNGS
;
A
#
# COMPACT_ATOMS: atom_id res chain seq x y z
N MET A 1 -59.30 26.91 15.14
CA MET A 1 -58.85 28.15 14.48
C MET A 1 -57.63 28.68 15.24
N THR A 2 -56.54 28.90 14.51
CA THR A 2 -55.29 29.62 14.82
C THR A 2 -54.34 29.14 15.93
N SER A 3 -53.12 28.77 15.51
CA SER A 3 -51.86 29.02 16.23
C SER A 3 -51.54 30.52 16.20
N PRO A 4 -50.79 31.06 17.18
CA PRO A 4 -49.34 31.30 17.00
C PRO A 4 -48.57 31.04 18.31
N GLY A 5 -47.34 30.55 18.35
CA GLY A 5 -46.11 31.07 17.76
C GLY A 5 -45.03 31.02 18.86
N GLN A 6 -43.78 30.73 18.47
CA GLN A 6 -42.56 30.74 19.29
C GLN A 6 -42.14 29.40 19.91
N HIS A 7 -41.37 28.62 19.17
CA HIS A 7 -39.93 28.63 19.41
C HIS A 7 -39.18 28.16 18.17
N SER A 8 -38.38 29.09 17.67
CA SER A 8 -37.38 28.91 16.64
C SER A 8 -36.33 27.89 17.05
N SER A 9 -35.73 27.30 16.02
CA SER A 9 -34.36 26.76 16.01
C SER A 9 -34.10 25.52 16.87
N ASN A 10 -34.58 24.38 16.40
CA ASN A 10 -33.74 23.18 16.43
C ASN A 10 -33.71 22.58 15.03
N ALA A 11 -32.88 23.17 14.16
CA ALA A 11 -32.55 22.54 12.89
C ALA A 11 -31.91 21.17 13.19
N PRO A 12 -32.29 20.07 12.53
CA PRO A 12 -31.42 18.92 12.51
C PRO A 12 -30.14 19.39 11.81
N VAL A 13 -29.02 19.40 12.54
CA VAL A 13 -27.72 19.46 11.88
C VAL A 13 -27.70 18.30 10.88
N PRO A 14 -27.49 18.53 9.57
CA PRO A 14 -27.02 17.45 8.73
C PRO A 14 -25.59 17.21 9.20
N ASP A 15 -25.38 16.18 10.02
CA ASP A 15 -24.06 15.58 10.11
C ASP A 15 -23.77 14.98 8.73
N SER A 16 -23.22 15.83 7.87
CA SER A 16 -22.46 15.41 6.71
C SER A 16 -21.11 14.90 7.23
N GLY A 17 -21.15 13.83 8.03
CA GLY A 17 -19.99 13.01 8.39
C GLY A 17 -19.68 12.01 7.28
N GLY A 18 -19.74 12.47 6.04
CA GLY A 18 -19.13 11.79 4.90
C GLY A 18 -17.62 12.00 4.94
N SER A 19 -16.98 11.35 5.89
CA SER A 19 -15.56 11.00 5.82
C SER A 19 -15.53 9.52 6.16
N ALA A 20 -15.88 8.63 5.23
CA ALA A 20 -14.89 8.18 4.25
C ALA A 20 -13.49 8.20 4.86
N GLY A 21 -13.30 7.47 5.96
CA GLY A 21 -12.05 6.75 6.19
C GLY A 21 -11.91 5.68 5.09
N VAL A 22 -11.91 6.11 3.83
CA VAL A 22 -11.24 5.38 2.75
C VAL A 22 -9.84 5.20 3.28
N GLY A 23 -9.46 3.93 3.37
CA GLY A 23 -8.28 3.46 4.06
C GLY A 23 -7.14 4.41 3.84
N GLY A 24 -6.47 4.77 4.94
CA GLY A 24 -5.15 5.36 4.85
C GLY A 24 -4.41 4.51 3.84
N SER A 25 -4.11 5.10 2.70
CA SER A 25 -2.94 4.75 1.92
C SER A 25 -1.78 5.01 2.88
N GLN A 26 -1.58 4.08 3.82
CA GLN A 26 -0.30 3.84 4.43
C GLN A 26 0.60 3.81 3.22
N GLU A 27 1.41 4.85 3.07
CA GLU A 27 2.31 5.05 1.96
C GLU A 27 3.06 3.73 1.83
N ARG A 28 2.63 2.85 0.92
CA ARG A 28 3.06 1.44 0.96
C ARG A 28 4.56 1.49 0.86
N ASN A 29 5.25 0.84 1.79
CA ASN A 29 6.69 1.00 1.86
C ASN A 29 7.25 0.70 0.46
N PRO A 30 8.16 1.53 -0.08
CA PRO A 30 8.62 1.40 -1.46
C PRO A 30 9.15 -0.01 -1.75
N THR A 31 9.71 -0.67 -0.72
CA THR A 31 10.10 -2.08 -0.74
C THR A 31 8.91 -3.02 -0.93
N GLU A 32 7.79 -2.84 -0.21
CA GLU A 32 6.58 -3.64 -0.37
C GLU A 32 6.02 -3.50 -1.79
N GLN A 33 6.00 -2.29 -2.34
CA GLN A 33 5.56 -2.06 -3.74
C GLN A 33 6.48 -2.73 -4.77
N ALA A 34 7.80 -2.72 -4.54
CA ALA A 34 8.76 -3.40 -5.40
C ALA A 34 8.57 -4.93 -5.37
N ILE A 35 8.30 -5.49 -4.18
CA ILE A 35 7.99 -6.92 -4.01
C ILE A 35 6.68 -7.27 -4.70
N GLU A 36 5.60 -6.49 -4.50
CA GLU A 36 4.32 -6.71 -5.18
C GLU A 36 4.46 -6.70 -6.71
N GLN A 37 5.22 -5.74 -7.27
CA GLN A 37 5.48 -5.71 -8.71
C GLN A 37 6.33 -6.89 -9.18
N ALA A 38 7.31 -7.34 -8.39
CA ALA A 38 8.09 -8.52 -8.72
C ALA A 38 7.22 -9.79 -8.72
N LEU A 39 6.31 -9.93 -7.76
CA LEU A 39 5.36 -11.03 -7.67
C LEU A 39 4.31 -10.99 -8.78
N ALA A 40 3.82 -9.82 -9.17
CA ALA A 40 2.90 -9.68 -10.30
C ALA A 40 3.52 -10.16 -11.63
N ARG A 41 4.85 -10.11 -11.78
CA ARG A 41 5.54 -10.68 -12.96
C ARG A 41 5.56 -12.21 -13.00
N LEU A 42 5.22 -12.87 -11.89
CA LEU A 42 4.98 -14.31 -11.81
C LEU A 42 3.51 -14.68 -12.09
N ASP A 43 2.60 -13.71 -12.15
CA ASP A 43 1.21 -13.95 -12.54
C ASP A 43 1.17 -14.36 -14.02
N ASN A 44 0.36 -15.36 -14.37
CA ASN A 44 0.29 -16.00 -15.70
C ASN A 44 1.54 -16.81 -16.13
N LEU A 45 2.41 -17.20 -15.20
CA LEU A 45 3.52 -18.11 -15.56
C LEU A 45 3.05 -19.43 -16.16
N ALA A 46 1.85 -19.90 -15.81
CA ALA A 46 1.25 -21.11 -16.38
C ALA A 46 0.83 -20.99 -17.85
N ASP A 47 0.76 -19.77 -18.40
CA ASP A 47 0.37 -19.49 -19.78
C ASP A 47 1.57 -19.39 -20.74
N ILE A 48 2.79 -19.25 -20.20
CA ILE A 48 4.03 -19.21 -20.97
C ILE A 48 4.70 -20.60 -21.04
N PRO A 49 5.51 -20.88 -22.07
CA PRO A 49 6.20 -22.17 -22.16
C PRO A 49 7.21 -22.35 -21.03
N VAL A 50 7.36 -23.59 -20.56
CA VAL A 50 8.26 -23.96 -19.44
C VAL A 50 9.70 -23.51 -19.65
N SER A 51 10.16 -23.46 -20.91
CA SER A 51 11.49 -22.94 -21.25
C SER A 51 11.70 -21.48 -20.83
N GLU A 52 10.64 -20.66 -20.82
CA GLU A 52 10.70 -19.26 -20.40
C GLU A 52 10.42 -19.06 -18.90
N HIS A 53 9.99 -20.11 -18.18
CA HIS A 53 9.79 -20.01 -16.73
C HIS A 53 11.10 -19.68 -16.02
N VAL A 54 12.20 -20.30 -16.44
CA VAL A 54 13.51 -20.14 -15.79
C VAL A 54 14.00 -18.70 -15.90
N GLU A 55 13.89 -18.09 -17.09
CA GLU A 55 14.28 -16.69 -17.31
C GLU A 55 13.40 -15.72 -16.49
N ARG A 56 12.09 -16.00 -16.39
CA ARG A 56 11.18 -15.20 -15.56
C ARG A 56 11.47 -15.36 -14.06
N PHE A 57 11.73 -16.57 -13.60
CA PHE A 57 12.09 -16.83 -12.21
C PHE A 57 13.43 -16.17 -11.85
N ASP A 58 14.44 -16.23 -12.71
CA ASP A 58 15.74 -15.60 -12.51
C ASP A 58 15.63 -14.07 -12.41
N ALA A 59 14.85 -13.45 -13.32
CA ALA A 59 14.58 -12.01 -13.30
C ALA A 59 13.85 -11.56 -12.02
N VAL A 60 12.90 -12.36 -11.53
CA VAL A 60 12.17 -12.07 -10.28
C VAL A 60 13.06 -12.28 -9.07
N HIS A 61 13.86 -13.35 -9.05
CA HIS A 61 14.81 -13.64 -7.98
C HIS A 61 15.83 -12.50 -7.83
N THR A 62 16.42 -12.04 -8.94
CA THR A 62 17.36 -10.91 -8.96
C THR A 62 16.72 -9.64 -8.39
N ALA A 63 15.53 -9.28 -8.88
CA ALA A 63 14.83 -8.08 -8.42
C ALA A 63 14.46 -8.15 -6.92
N LEU A 64 14.09 -9.34 -6.42
CA LEU A 64 13.78 -9.54 -5.01
C LEU A 64 15.04 -9.44 -4.14
N THR A 65 16.16 -10.02 -4.58
CA THR A 65 17.46 -9.89 -3.89
C THR A 65 17.89 -8.43 -3.81
N GLU A 66 17.79 -7.65 -4.90
CA GLU A 66 18.13 -6.23 -4.90
C GLU A 66 17.25 -5.40 -3.96
N ALA A 67 15.93 -5.67 -3.96
CA ALA A 67 14.99 -5.00 -3.07
C ALA A 67 15.29 -5.30 -1.59
N LEU A 68 15.61 -6.56 -1.27
CA LEU A 68 15.96 -6.99 0.09
C LEU A 68 17.31 -6.41 0.53
N SER A 69 18.35 -6.44 -0.31
CA SER A 69 19.64 -5.84 0.01
C SER A 69 19.54 -4.32 0.23
N THR A 70 18.67 -3.64 -0.52
CA THR A 70 18.39 -2.21 -0.32
C THR A 70 17.74 -1.97 1.04
N ALA A 71 16.76 -2.79 1.41
CA ALA A 71 16.09 -2.70 2.71
C ALA A 71 17.05 -3.03 3.87
N GLU A 72 17.89 -4.05 3.72
CA GLU A 72 18.96 -4.42 4.66
C GLU A 72 19.95 -3.27 4.86
N ASN A 73 20.41 -2.63 3.78
CA ASN A 73 21.30 -1.47 3.85
C ASN A 73 20.64 -0.27 4.55
N MET A 74 19.34 -0.05 4.33
CA MET A 74 18.59 0.99 5.04
C MET A 74 18.43 0.66 6.53
N LEU A 75 18.24 -0.61 6.88
CA LEU A 75 18.14 -1.08 8.26
C LEU A 75 19.51 -1.08 8.98
N SER A 76 20.59 -1.31 8.24
CA SER A 76 21.95 -1.43 8.77
C SER A 76 22.73 -0.10 8.89
N GLY A 77 22.21 1.03 8.40
CA GLY A 77 22.84 2.34 8.58
C GLY A 77 22.38 3.09 9.86
N PRO A 78 23.24 3.84 10.58
CA PRO A 78 24.67 3.74 10.84
C PRO A 78 24.92 3.32 12.31
N SER A 79 24.66 2.06 12.69
CA SER A 79 25.06 1.58 14.03
C SER A 79 26.54 1.15 14.04
N SER A 80 27.43 2.07 13.68
CA SER A 80 28.86 1.97 13.95
C SER A 80 29.22 3.04 14.97
N ASN A 81 28.71 2.89 16.20
CA ASN A 81 29.15 3.71 17.33
C ASN A 81 30.24 2.92 18.06
N GLY A 82 31.46 2.97 17.53
CA GLY A 82 32.65 2.46 18.21
C GLY A 82 32.85 3.23 19.52
N SER A 83 33.03 2.49 20.62
CA SER A 83 33.55 2.99 21.90
C SER A 83 34.90 2.35 22.17
#